data_AF-A0A7V9PYD6-F1
#
_entry.id   AF-A0A7V9PYD6-F1
#
_cell.length_a   1.000
_cell.length_b   1.000
_cell.length_c   1.000
_cell.angle_alpha   90.00
_cell.angle_beta   90.00
_cell.angle_gamma   90.00
#
_symmetry.space_group_name_H-M   'P 1'
#
loop_
_entity.id
_entity.type
_entity.pdbx_description
1 polymer ?
#
loop_
_entity_poly.entity_id
_entity_poly.type
_entity_poly.pdbx_seq_one_letter_code
_entity_poly.pdbx_strand_id
1 'polypeptide(L)'
;MAKVAFVLHGWETTERMLDSGGFVSTQRVLAPEPVVEGSLSGARWLGVAYWQAVARFTRGGIRARWSDDGGRLTLLGGVSLLAFGPPELAFSDDLVSCRYPIQGGLLAVRAGGSVTLAQRHVDDEFELSVLVREYLPRLAARAGTPRWTGA
;
A
#
# COMPACT_ATOMS: atom_id res chain seq x y z
N MET A 1 -23.04 2.74 8.85
CA MET A 1 -21.63 2.88 9.29
C MET A 1 -21.24 4.33 9.08
N ALA A 2 -20.97 5.08 10.16
CA ALA A 2 -20.67 6.50 10.08
C ALA A 2 -19.30 6.72 9.43
N LYS A 3 -19.23 7.63 8.45
CA LYS A 3 -17.98 8.06 7.83
C LYS A 3 -17.39 9.13 8.74
N VAL A 4 -16.53 8.73 9.67
CA VAL A 4 -15.71 9.70 10.42
C VAL A 4 -14.76 10.33 9.41
N ALA A 5 -14.85 11.64 9.22
CA ALA A 5 -13.92 12.39 8.40
C ALA A 5 -12.78 12.83 9.30
N PHE A 6 -11.63 12.16 9.19
CA PHE A 6 -10.40 12.57 9.88
C PHE A 6 -9.79 13.77 9.15
N VAL A 7 -9.31 14.75 9.91
CA VAL A 7 -8.41 15.78 9.37
C VAL A 7 -7.03 15.16 9.32
N LEU A 8 -6.62 14.75 8.13
CA LEU A 8 -5.29 14.21 7.88
C LEU A 8 -4.30 15.36 7.63
N HIS A 9 -3.10 15.27 8.20
CA HIS A 9 -2.05 16.27 8.00
C HIS A 9 -0.66 15.63 7.93
N GLY A 10 0.38 16.44 7.75
CA GLY A 10 1.76 15.94 7.72
C GLY A 10 2.06 14.99 6.56
N TRP A 11 1.38 15.16 5.41
CA TRP A 11 1.59 14.27 4.26
C TRP A 11 3.04 14.33 3.77
N GLU A 12 3.67 13.17 3.65
CA GLU A 12 5.02 13.03 3.13
C GLU A 12 5.14 11.83 2.19
N THR A 13 5.86 12.05 1.08
CA THR A 13 6.20 11.00 0.13
C THR A 13 7.71 10.98 -0.08
N THR A 14 8.34 9.83 0.11
CA THR A 14 9.74 9.60 -0.22
C THR A 14 9.86 8.43 -1.18
N GLU A 15 10.69 8.59 -2.20
CA GLU A 15 10.88 7.58 -3.24
C GLU A 15 12.36 7.51 -3.60
N ARG A 16 12.89 6.29 -3.70
CA ARG A 16 14.26 6.05 -4.14
C ARG A 16 14.38 4.74 -4.90
N MET A 17 15.28 4.74 -5.88
CA MET A 17 15.79 3.51 -6.49
C MET A 17 17.05 3.09 -5.72
N LEU A 18 17.16 1.81 -5.42
CA LEU A 18 18.33 1.19 -4.81
C LEU A 18 19.35 0.81 -5.88
N ASP A 19 20.62 0.66 -5.51
CA ASP A 19 21.68 0.21 -6.42
C ASP A 19 21.40 -1.17 -7.03
N SER A 20 20.56 -1.98 -6.36
CA SER A 20 20.07 -3.26 -6.86
C SER A 20 19.00 -3.15 -7.95
N GLY A 21 18.60 -1.93 -8.34
CA GLY A 21 17.43 -1.65 -9.18
C GLY A 21 16.09 -1.75 -8.43
N GLY A 22 16.10 -2.11 -7.14
CA GLY A 22 14.92 -2.18 -6.29
C GLY A 22 14.30 -0.81 -6.06
N PHE A 23 12.98 -0.73 -6.00
CA PHE A 23 12.24 0.48 -5.71
C PHE A 23 11.81 0.50 -4.25
N VAL A 24 12.00 1.65 -3.61
CA VAL A 24 11.47 1.95 -2.28
C VAL A 24 10.61 3.20 -2.38
N SER A 25 9.36 3.11 -1.95
CA SER A 25 8.46 4.24 -1.83
C SER A 25 7.77 4.18 -0.48
N THR A 26 7.78 5.30 0.23
CA THR A 26 7.06 5.47 1.49
C THR A 26 6.14 6.66 1.32
N GLN A 27 4.86 6.46 1.60
CA GLN A 27 3.88 7.53 1.77
C GLN A 27 3.40 7.46 3.22
N ARG A 28 3.34 8.61 3.89
CA ARG A 28 2.86 8.70 5.27
C ARG A 28 2.01 9.93 5.51
N VAL A 29 1.13 9.82 6.49
CA VAL A 29 0.21 10.88 6.91
C VAL A 29 -0.18 10.67 8.37
N LEU A 30 -0.45 11.75 9.09
CA LEU A 30 -0.85 11.73 10.49
C LEU A 30 -2.38 11.84 10.62
N ALA A 31 -2.92 11.08 11.58
CA ALA A 31 -4.30 11.12 11.99
C ALA A 31 -4.37 11.32 13.53
N PRO A 32 -5.30 12.13 14.05
CA PRO A 32 -5.41 12.40 15.48
C PRO A 32 -5.96 11.22 16.29
N GLU A 33 -6.57 10.23 15.62
CA GLU A 33 -7.18 9.06 16.23
C GLU A 33 -6.89 7.81 15.40
N PRO A 34 -6.96 6.60 15.98
CA PRO A 34 -6.83 5.36 15.23
C PRO A 34 -7.88 5.28 14.11
N VAL A 35 -7.44 5.03 12.88
CA VAL A 35 -8.32 4.84 11.72
C VAL A 35 -8.83 3.41 11.63
N VAL A 36 -8.08 2.46 12.19
CA VAL A 36 -8.49 1.08 12.41
C VAL A 36 -8.24 0.67 13.87
N GLU A 37 -9.03 -0.30 14.33
CA GLU A 37 -8.84 -0.94 15.63
C GLU A 37 -7.44 -1.58 15.74
N GLY A 38 -6.87 -1.53 16.94
CA GLY A 38 -5.71 -2.33 17.34
C GLY A 38 -6.01 -3.82 17.37
N SER A 39 -6.13 -4.47 16.20
CA SER A 39 -6.41 -5.91 16.10
C SER A 39 -5.98 -6.47 14.74
N LEU A 40 -5.92 -7.81 14.63
CA LEU A 40 -5.74 -8.48 13.33
C LEU A 40 -6.89 -8.17 12.36
N SER A 41 -8.11 -7.99 12.88
CA SER A 41 -9.25 -7.54 12.09
C SER A 41 -9.05 -6.12 11.57
N GLY A 42 -8.50 -5.23 12.39
CA GLY A 42 -8.09 -3.88 12.01
C GLY A 42 -7.01 -3.88 10.92
N ALA A 43 -5.99 -4.73 11.05
CA ALA A 43 -4.97 -4.93 10.01
C ALA A 43 -5.60 -5.36 8.68
N ARG A 44 -6.51 -6.34 8.71
CA ARG A 44 -7.23 -6.76 7.50
C ARG A 44 -8.03 -5.62 6.88
N TRP A 45 -8.73 -4.85 7.71
CA TRP A 45 -9.52 -3.70 7.27
C TRP A 45 -8.65 -2.59 6.66
N LEU A 46 -7.46 -2.34 7.21
CA LEU A 46 -6.50 -1.39 6.65
C LEU A 46 -6.16 -1.76 5.19
N GLY A 47 -5.91 -3.06 4.95
CA GLY A 47 -5.73 -3.63 3.62
C GLY A 47 -6.91 -3.39 2.67
N VAL A 48 -8.10 -3.79 3.11
CA VAL A 48 -9.34 -3.64 2.31
C VAL A 48 -9.60 -2.18 1.97
N ALA A 49 -9.51 -1.28 2.95
CA ALA A 49 -9.78 0.14 2.79
C ALA A 49 -8.80 0.80 1.82
N TYR A 50 -7.51 0.49 1.92
CA TYR A 50 -6.50 1.00 1.00
C TYR A 50 -6.77 0.60 -0.45
N TRP A 51 -7.01 -0.68 -0.72
CA TRP A 51 -7.27 -1.14 -2.08
C TRP A 51 -8.59 -0.62 -2.65
N GLN A 52 -9.62 -0.44 -1.81
CA GLN A 52 -10.84 0.25 -2.19
C GLN A 52 -10.58 1.72 -2.53
N ALA A 53 -9.74 2.41 -1.77
CA ALA A 53 -9.35 3.79 -2.04
C ALA A 53 -8.58 3.90 -3.36
N VAL A 54 -7.63 3.00 -3.64
CA VAL A 54 -6.92 2.92 -4.93
C VAL A 54 -7.90 2.71 -6.09
N ALA A 55 -8.85 1.77 -5.94
CA ALA A 55 -9.88 1.55 -6.94
C ALA A 55 -10.75 2.80 -7.15
N ARG A 56 -11.18 3.47 -6.08
CA ARG A 56 -11.98 4.69 -6.18
C ARG A 56 -11.22 5.83 -6.86
N PHE A 57 -9.97 6.05 -6.47
CA PHE A 57 -9.11 7.11 -7.00
C PHE A 57 -8.81 6.90 -8.49
N THR A 58 -8.60 5.65 -8.90
CA THR A 58 -8.40 5.28 -10.30
C THR A 58 -9.71 5.09 -11.09
N ARG A 59 -10.87 5.47 -10.50
CA ARG A 59 -12.22 5.27 -11.06
C ARG A 59 -12.49 3.83 -11.53
N GLY A 60 -11.94 2.87 -10.81
CA GLY A 60 -12.04 1.44 -11.09
C GLY A 60 -11.08 0.94 -12.17
N GLY A 61 -10.13 1.77 -12.61
CA GLY A 61 -9.08 1.42 -13.55
C GLY A 61 -8.10 0.40 -12.97
N ILE A 62 -7.76 0.52 -11.69
CA ILE A 62 -7.01 -0.50 -10.95
C ILE A 62 -7.97 -1.18 -9.97
N ARG A 63 -8.05 -2.52 -10.02
CA ARG A 63 -8.91 -3.29 -9.11
C ARG A 63 -8.12 -4.40 -8.43
N ALA A 64 -8.24 -4.47 -7.11
CA ALA A 64 -7.76 -5.60 -6.33
C ALA A 64 -8.81 -6.71 -6.29
N ARG A 65 -8.36 -7.96 -6.48
CA ARG A 65 -9.13 -9.18 -6.22
C ARG A 65 -8.33 -10.05 -5.27
N TRP A 66 -9.01 -10.63 -4.28
CA TRP A 66 -8.41 -11.47 -3.24
C TRP A 66 -9.09 -12.83 -3.19
N SER A 67 -8.31 -13.86 -2.90
CA SER A 67 -8.69 -15.25 -2.58
C SER A 67 -7.80 -15.75 -1.45
N ASP A 68 -8.00 -16.99 -1.01
CA ASP A 68 -7.18 -17.58 0.07
C ASP A 68 -5.70 -17.71 -0.33
N ASP A 69 -5.42 -17.92 -1.62
CA ASP A 69 -4.04 -18.01 -2.16
C ASP A 69 -3.33 -16.64 -2.33
N GLY A 70 -3.99 -15.53 -2.03
CA GLY A 70 -3.45 -14.18 -2.22
C GLY A 70 -4.31 -13.29 -3.11
N GLY A 71 -3.70 -12.42 -3.90
CA GLY A 71 -4.46 -11.45 -4.67
C GLY A 71 -3.77 -10.89 -5.89
N ARG A 72 -4.55 -10.15 -6.68
CA ARG A 72 -4.11 -9.58 -7.94
C ARG A 72 -4.62 -8.15 -8.07
N LEU A 73 -3.74 -7.27 -8.52
CA LEU A 73 -4.13 -5.96 -9.05
C LEU A 73 -4.29 -6.07 -10.55
N THR A 74 -5.46 -5.71 -11.03
CA THR A 74 -5.81 -5.80 -12.45
C THR A 74 -6.06 -4.42 -13.05
N LEU A 75 -5.61 -4.23 -14.29
CA LEU A 75 -5.96 -3.07 -15.11
C LEU A 75 -7.29 -3.34 -15.82
N LEU A 76 -8.26 -2.45 -15.64
CA LEU A 76 -9.60 -2.53 -16.23
C LEU A 76 -10.30 -3.88 -15.99
N GLY A 77 -9.92 -4.60 -14.93
CA GLY A 77 -10.46 -5.91 -14.56
C GLY A 77 -9.96 -7.11 -15.38
N GLY A 78 -9.04 -6.90 -16.34
CA GLY A 78 -8.53 -7.94 -17.22
C GLY A 78 -7.09 -8.35 -16.90
N VAL A 79 -6.14 -7.46 -17.14
CA VAL A 79 -4.70 -7.79 -17.13
C VAL A 79 -4.11 -7.67 -15.72
N SER A 80 -3.42 -8.70 -15.23
CA SER A 80 -2.75 -8.68 -13.92
C SER A 80 -1.48 -7.83 -13.95
N LEU A 81 -1.53 -6.65 -13.34
CA LEU A 81 -0.39 -5.75 -13.18
C LEU A 81 0.59 -6.29 -12.15
N LEU A 82 0.07 -6.71 -10.99
CA LEU A 82 0.82 -7.34 -9.91
C LEU A 82 0.02 -8.52 -9.34
N ALA A 83 0.74 -9.57 -8.97
CA ALA A 83 0.24 -10.69 -8.20
C ALA A 83 0.89 -10.66 -6.81
N PHE A 84 0.11 -11.03 -5.80
CA PHE A 84 0.48 -11.01 -4.40
C PHE A 84 0.18 -12.36 -3.76
N GLY A 85 1.01 -12.74 -2.78
CA GLY A 85 0.68 -13.85 -1.90
C GLY A 85 -0.41 -13.48 -0.89
N PRO A 86 -0.75 -14.42 0.01
CA PRO A 86 -1.68 -14.16 1.12
C PRO A 86 -1.25 -12.93 1.93
N PRO A 87 -2.21 -12.10 2.40
CA PRO A 87 -1.88 -10.99 3.29
C PRO A 87 -1.29 -11.50 4.60
N GLU A 88 -0.13 -10.96 4.96
CA GLU A 88 0.52 -11.16 6.24
C GLU A 88 0.02 -10.06 7.18
N LEU A 89 -0.73 -10.44 8.21
CA LEU A 89 -1.30 -9.51 9.19
C LEU A 89 -0.43 -9.50 10.45
N ALA A 90 -0.18 -8.32 11.00
CA ALA A 90 0.49 -8.18 12.28
C ALA A 90 -0.18 -7.10 13.13
N PHE A 91 -0.23 -7.36 14.44
CA PHE A 91 -0.73 -6.45 15.45
C PHE A 91 0.13 -6.53 16.72
N SER A 92 0.46 -5.38 17.27
CA SER A 92 1.07 -5.17 18.59
C SER A 92 0.60 -3.82 19.15
N ASP A 93 0.99 -3.48 20.37
CA ASP A 93 0.56 -2.25 21.07
C ASP A 93 0.70 -0.98 20.21
N ASP A 94 1.83 -0.82 19.51
CA ASP A 94 2.10 0.36 18.69
C ASP A 94 1.95 0.15 17.17
N LEU A 95 1.46 -1.01 16.72
CA LEU A 95 1.44 -1.36 15.29
C LEU A 95 0.22 -2.17 14.90
N VAL A 96 -0.48 -1.71 13.88
CA VAL A 96 -1.42 -2.50 13.09
C VAL A 96 -0.92 -2.51 11.65
N SER A 97 -0.66 -3.69 11.06
CA SER A 97 -0.13 -3.75 9.70
C SER A 97 -0.64 -4.90 8.85
N CYS A 98 -0.75 -4.63 7.55
CA CYS A 98 -1.10 -5.59 6.53
C CYS A 98 -0.06 -5.53 5.42
N ARG A 99 0.64 -6.65 5.22
CA ARG A 99 1.71 -6.78 4.24
C ARG A 99 1.29 -7.73 3.12
N TYR A 100 1.54 -7.30 1.89
CA TYR A 100 1.27 -8.04 0.67
C TYR A 100 2.60 -8.37 -0.03
N PRO A 101 3.10 -9.62 0.05
CA PRO A 101 4.30 -10.04 -0.67
C PRO A 101 4.03 -10.04 -2.18
N ILE A 102 4.92 -9.44 -2.97
CA ILE A 102 4.78 -9.36 -4.43
C ILE A 102 5.33 -10.65 -5.05
N GLN A 103 4.45 -11.39 -5.73
CA GLN A 103 4.77 -12.66 -6.40
C GLN A 103 5.04 -12.51 -7.90
N GLY A 104 4.84 -11.32 -8.47
CA GLY A 104 5.13 -11.05 -9.88
C GLY A 104 4.04 -10.22 -10.55
N GLY A 105 3.78 -10.48 -11.83
CA GLY A 105 2.86 -9.72 -12.67
C GLY A 105 3.59 -8.91 -13.75
N LEU A 106 2.84 -8.25 -14.63
CA LEU A 106 3.44 -7.52 -15.75
C LEU A 106 4.37 -6.38 -15.33
N LEU A 107 4.10 -5.75 -14.18
CA LEU A 107 4.92 -4.65 -13.68
C LEU A 107 6.15 -5.12 -12.91
N ALA A 108 6.23 -6.40 -12.52
CA ALA A 108 7.37 -6.94 -11.79
C ALA A 108 8.36 -7.61 -12.75
N VAL A 109 9.66 -7.36 -12.57
CA VAL A 109 10.71 -8.13 -13.27
C VAL A 109 10.71 -9.58 -12.80
N ARG A 110 10.56 -9.79 -11.49
CA ARG A 110 10.49 -11.10 -10.83
C ARG A 110 9.67 -11.00 -9.54
N ALA A 111 9.34 -12.13 -8.94
CA ALA A 111 8.84 -12.17 -7.56
C ALA A 111 9.86 -11.54 -6.60
N GLY A 112 9.38 -10.76 -5.65
CA GLY A 112 10.21 -10.03 -4.70
C GLY A 112 9.61 -8.70 -4.26
N GLY A 113 9.90 -8.34 -3.02
CA GLY A 113 9.38 -7.14 -2.40
C GLY A 113 7.97 -7.27 -1.85
N SER A 114 7.45 -6.16 -1.36
CA SER A 114 6.14 -6.11 -0.73
C SER A 114 5.56 -4.71 -0.70
N VAL A 115 4.23 -4.65 -0.59
CA VAL A 115 3.48 -3.46 -0.16
C VAL A 115 3.06 -3.67 1.28
N THR A 116 3.43 -2.79 2.18
CA THR A 116 3.05 -2.83 3.60
C THR A 116 2.25 -1.60 3.94
N LEU A 117 1.06 -1.83 4.51
CA LEU A 117 0.21 -0.79 5.07
C LEU A 117 0.36 -0.86 6.58
N ALA A 118 0.56 0.27 7.24
CA ALA A 118 0.68 0.30 8.68
C ALA A 118 -0.02 1.51 9.30
N GLN A 119 -0.61 1.31 10.47
CA GLN A 119 -0.94 2.35 11.43
C GLN A 119 0.01 2.19 12.62
N ARG A 120 0.74 3.26 12.96
CA ARG A 120 1.64 3.30 14.12
C ARG A 120 1.24 4.41 15.07
N HIS A 121 1.33 4.17 16.36
CA HIS A 121 1.25 5.25 17.35
C HIS A 121 2.56 6.04 17.31
N VAL A 122 2.47 7.37 17.17
CA VAL A 122 3.62 8.28 17.14
C VAL A 122 3.25 9.50 17.99
N ASP A 123 3.95 9.67 19.11
CA ASP A 123 3.65 10.68 20.12
C ASP A 123 2.18 10.60 20.60
N ASP A 124 1.36 11.61 20.31
CA ASP A 124 -0.07 11.66 20.65
C ASP A 124 -0.99 11.40 19.43
N GLU A 125 -0.40 10.96 18.30
CA GLU A 125 -1.10 10.76 17.03
C GLU A 125 -0.87 9.36 16.44
N PHE A 126 -1.47 9.10 15.28
CA PHE A 126 -1.32 7.87 14.54
C PHE A 126 -0.79 8.14 13.14
N GLU A 127 0.39 7.58 12.82
CA GLU A 127 0.94 7.58 11.47
C GLU A 127 0.28 6.45 10.66
N LEU A 128 -0.37 6.80 9.56
CA LEU A 128 -0.72 5.87 8.49
C LEU A 128 0.39 5.88 7.44
N SER A 129 0.87 4.71 7.06
CA SER A 129 1.92 4.58 6.05
C SER A 129 1.63 3.49 5.04
N VAL A 130 2.11 3.74 3.81
CA VAL A 130 2.20 2.78 2.72
C VAL A 130 3.67 2.68 2.35
N LEU A 131 4.22 1.48 2.44
CA LEU A 131 5.62 1.20 2.18
C LEU A 131 5.75 0.13 1.11
N VAL A 132 6.37 0.48 -0.01
CA VAL A 132 6.82 -0.46 -1.02
C VAL A 132 8.31 -0.68 -0.83
N ARG A 133 8.75 -1.93 -0.67
CA ARG A 133 10.18 -2.28 -0.55
C ARG A 133 10.56 -3.43 -1.45
N GLU A 134 11.80 -3.39 -1.93
CA GLU A 134 12.47 -4.46 -2.69
C GLU A 134 11.71 -4.91 -3.95
N TYR A 135 10.74 -4.12 -4.37
CA TYR A 135 9.99 -4.33 -5.60
C TYR A 135 10.88 -3.96 -6.78
N LEU A 136 11.00 -4.84 -7.76
CA LEU A 136 11.77 -4.59 -8.98
C LEU A 136 10.82 -4.23 -10.13
N PRO A 137 10.57 -2.93 -10.38
CA PRO A 137 9.66 -2.51 -11.44
C PRO A 137 10.25 -2.82 -12.82
N ARG A 138 9.44 -3.42 -13.69
CA ARG A 138 9.75 -3.63 -15.12
C ARG A 138 9.66 -2.31 -15.88
N LEU A 139 8.70 -1.48 -15.52
CA LEU A 139 8.56 -0.12 -16.03
C LEU A 139 9.12 0.84 -14.98
N ALA A 140 10.42 1.06 -15.01
CA ALA A 140 11.01 2.15 -14.25
C ALA A 140 10.75 3.47 -14.98
N ALA A 141 10.18 4.46 -14.29
CA ALA A 141 10.33 5.84 -14.71
C ALA A 141 11.84 6.12 -14.75
N ARG A 142 12.35 6.64 -15.88
CA ARG A 142 13.76 7.06 -15.97
C ARG A 142 14.00 8.09 -14.86
N ALA A 143 15.17 8.05 -14.22
CA ALA A 143 15.60 9.13 -13.35
C ALA A 143 15.47 10.45 -14.15
N GLY A 144 14.60 11.36 -13.68
CA GLY A 144 14.30 12.64 -14.36
C GLY A 144 12.94 12.74 -15.07
N THR A 145 12.10 11.70 -15.09
CA THR A 145 10.70 11.87 -15.54
C THR A 145 9.83 12.55 -14.47
N PRO A 146 8.81 13.36 -14.84
CA PRO A 146 8.03 14.13 -13.87
C PRO A 146 7.40 13.21 -12.82
N ARG A 147 7.46 13.64 -11.56
CA ARG A 147 6.71 13.00 -10.47
C ARG A 147 5.24 13.02 -10.86
N TRP A 148 4.60 11.85 -10.91
CA TRP A 148 3.15 11.80 -11.03
C TRP A 148 2.55 12.13 -9.66
N THR A 149 2.64 13.39 -9.27
CA THR A 149 1.82 13.95 -8.20
C THR A 149 0.46 14.22 -8.82
N GLY A 150 -0.54 13.42 -8.45
CA GLY A 150 -1.94 13.72 -8.76
C GLY A 150 -2.27 15.11 -8.23
N ALA A 151 -2.77 15.96 -9.13
CA ALA A 151 -3.44 17.21 -8.80
C ALA A 151 -4.90 16.95 -8.41
#